data_AF-A0A397T626-F1
#
_entry.id   AF-A0A397T626-F1
#
_cell.length_a   1.000
_cell.length_b   1.000
_cell.length_c   1.000
_cell.angle_alpha   90.00
_cell.angle_beta   90.00
_cell.angle_gamma   90.00
#
_symmetry.space_group_name_H-M   'P 1'
#
loop_
_entity.id
_entity.type
_entity.pdbx_description
1 polymer ?
#
loop_
_entity_poly.entity_id
_entity_poly.type
_entity_poly.pdbx_seq_one_letter_code
_entity_poly.pdbx_strand_id
1 'polypeptide(L)'
;MVIDDGNNLISSKENNIHVVVGLDFGTTHSGFAYCHVEDQNICSYDSWHGTVGLLQTNTVLQYDDEYKNVKSWGAPALSKKPIR
;
A
#
# COMPACT_ATOMS: atom_id res chain seq x y z
N MET A 1 -47.31 -5.97 31.77
CA MET A 1 -46.05 -5.21 31.89
C MET A 1 -45.09 -5.84 30.90
N VAL A 2 -44.89 -5.18 29.76
CA VAL A 2 -43.91 -5.60 28.76
C VAL A 2 -42.56 -5.15 29.30
N ILE A 3 -41.64 -6.09 29.51
CA ILE A 3 -40.23 -5.75 29.70
C ILE A 3 -39.57 -6.08 28.37
N ASP A 4 -39.51 -5.05 27.52
CA ASP A 4 -38.46 -4.91 26.53
C ASP A 4 -37.31 -4.24 27.27
N ASP A 5 -36.16 -4.89 27.39
CA ASP A 5 -34.97 -4.22 27.89
C ASP A 5 -33.72 -4.83 27.23
N GLY A 6 -33.30 -4.18 26.14
CA GLY A 6 -31.88 -3.89 25.98
C GLY A 6 -31.07 -4.80 25.06
N ASN A 7 -31.65 -5.37 24.00
CA ASN A 7 -30.87 -5.79 22.83
C ASN A 7 -30.38 -4.58 22.02
N ASN A 8 -29.63 -3.68 22.64
CA ASN A 8 -28.84 -2.67 21.93
C ASN A 8 -27.97 -1.97 22.97
N LEU A 9 -26.65 -2.15 22.90
CA LEU A 9 -25.59 -1.23 23.37
C LEU A 9 -24.24 -1.97 23.48
N ILE A 10 -23.87 -2.75 22.45
CA ILE A 10 -22.45 -2.90 22.09
C ILE A 10 -22.31 -2.69 20.58
N SER A 11 -22.95 -1.66 20.04
CA SER A 11 -22.44 -1.04 18.81
C SER A 11 -21.23 -0.17 19.19
N SER A 12 -20.22 -0.78 19.80
CA SER A 12 -18.88 -0.20 19.82
C SER A 12 -18.46 -0.22 18.37
N LYS A 13 -18.76 0.86 17.61
CA LYS A 13 -18.40 1.09 16.21
C LYS A 13 -17.45 0.00 15.74
N GLU A 14 -18.01 -1.11 15.23
CA GLU A 14 -17.17 -2.23 14.82
C GLU A 14 -16.25 -1.61 13.78
N ASN A 15 -14.96 -1.58 14.10
CA ASN A 15 -13.98 -1.00 13.22
C ASN A 15 -14.09 -1.80 11.93
N ASN A 16 -14.72 -1.20 10.92
CA ASN A 16 -15.07 -1.83 9.66
C ASN A 16 -13.80 -1.94 8.80
N ILE A 17 -12.80 -2.63 9.35
CA ILE A 17 -11.51 -2.88 8.73
C ILE A 17 -11.69 -4.11 7.87
N HIS A 18 -11.79 -3.88 6.56
CA HIS A 18 -11.90 -4.93 5.56
C HIS A 18 -10.53 -5.42 5.08
N VAL A 19 -9.53 -4.55 5.09
CA VAL A 19 -8.20 -4.84 4.54
C VAL A 19 -7.12 -4.31 5.48
N VAL A 20 -6.13 -5.14 5.76
CA VAL A 20 -4.88 -4.76 6.41
C VAL A 20 -3.79 -4.68 5.34
N VAL A 21 -2.99 -3.62 5.37
CA VAL A 21 -1.85 -3.43 4.46
C VAL A 21 -0.57 -3.28 5.27
N GLY A 22 0.42 -4.14 5.00
CA GLY A 22 1.78 -4.00 5.48
C GLY A 22 2.62 -3.27 4.45
N LEU A 23 3.10 -2.07 4.79
CA LEU A 23 4.00 -1.27 3.96
C LEU A 23 5.44 -1.43 4.44
N ASP A 24 6.35 -1.72 3.51
CA ASP A 24 7.79 -1.75 3.75
C ASP A 24 8.46 -0.67 2.90
N PHE A 25 9.00 0.37 3.55
CA PHE A 25 9.76 1.43 2.92
C PHE A 25 11.24 1.29 3.27
N GLY A 26 11.92 0.36 2.61
CA GLY A 26 13.37 0.23 2.68
C GLY A 26 14.09 1.39 1.99
N THR A 27 15.38 1.55 2.29
CA THR A 27 16.20 2.61 1.69
C THR A 27 16.39 2.46 0.19
N THR A 28 16.40 1.22 -0.31
CA THR A 28 16.66 0.92 -1.73
C THR A 28 15.41 0.39 -2.43
N HIS A 29 14.59 -0.40 -1.73
CA HIS A 29 13.40 -1.03 -2.26
C HIS A 29 12.23 -0.85 -1.31
N SER A 30 11.04 -0.70 -1.90
CA SER A 30 9.77 -0.60 -1.21
C SER A 30 8.83 -1.69 -1.70
N GLY A 31 7.98 -2.21 -0.82
CA GLY A 31 6.98 -3.21 -1.17
C GLY A 31 5.76 -3.12 -0.26
N PHE A 32 4.72 -3.87 -0.61
CA PHE A 32 3.60 -4.06 0.30
C PHE A 32 2.97 -5.43 0.14
N ALA A 33 2.34 -5.88 1.22
CA ALA A 33 1.43 -7.00 1.22
C ALA A 33 0.10 -6.55 1.83
N TYR A 34 -0.99 -7.19 1.42
CA TYR A 34 -2.32 -6.90 1.93
C TYR A 34 -3.07 -8.18 2.25
N CYS A 35 -4.03 -8.09 3.15
CA CYS A 35 -4.87 -9.20 3.57
C CYS A 35 -6.30 -8.71 3.73
N HIS A 36 -7.25 -9.39 3.11
CA HIS A 36 -8.67 -9.19 3.40
C HIS A 36 -8.97 -9.85 4.76
N VAL A 37 -9.64 -9.13 5.67
CA VAL A 37 -9.83 -9.58 7.06
C VAL A 37 -10.76 -10.80 7.13
N GLU A 38 -11.74 -10.88 6.23
CA GLU A 38 -12.67 -12.02 6.17
C GLU A 38 -11.97 -13.29 5.65
N ASP A 39 -11.16 -13.16 4.59
CA ASP A 39 -10.52 -14.31 3.95
C ASP A 39 -9.19 -14.72 4.59
N GLN A 40 -8.57 -13.81 5.36
CA GLN A 40 -7.27 -13.97 6.02
C GLN A 40 -6.12 -14.39 5.10
N ASN A 41 -6.29 -14.21 3.78
CA ASN A 41 -5.28 -14.56 2.79
C ASN A 41 -4.34 -13.38 2.55
N ILE A 42 -3.04 -13.60 2.78
CA ILE A 42 -2.00 -12.59 2.58
C ILE A 42 -1.54 -12.62 1.12
N CYS A 43 -1.65 -11.48 0.46
CA CYS A 43 -1.22 -11.26 -0.91
C CYS A 43 -0.09 -10.23 -0.94
N SER A 44 1.10 -10.63 -1.39
CA SER A 44 2.17 -9.67 -1.72
C SER A 44 1.91 -9.06 -3.09
N TYR A 45 2.02 -7.74 -3.21
CA TYR A 45 1.86 -7.08 -4.50
C TYR A 45 3.12 -7.23 -5.34
N ASP A 46 2.98 -7.81 -6.53
CA ASP A 46 4.09 -8.23 -7.37
C ASP A 46 4.12 -7.57 -8.77
N SER A 47 3.19 -6.64 -9.02
CA SER A 47 2.98 -6.03 -10.35
C SER A 47 3.39 -4.55 -10.35
N TRP A 48 4.67 -4.25 -10.47
CA TRP A 48 5.16 -2.87 -10.45
C TRP A 48 5.48 -2.35 -11.85
N HIS A 49 4.95 -1.18 -12.18
CA HIS A 49 5.26 -0.45 -13.43
C HIS A 49 5.11 -1.30 -14.71
N GLY A 50 4.12 -2.20 -14.74
CA GLY A 50 3.86 -3.08 -15.88
C GLY A 50 4.73 -4.35 -15.91
N THR A 51 5.55 -4.60 -14.90
CA THR A 51 6.33 -5.83 -14.75
C THR A 51 5.74 -6.70 -13.64
N VAL A 52 5.40 -7.95 -13.96
CA VAL A 52 4.82 -8.94 -13.04
C VAL A 52 5.93 -9.79 -12.41
N GLY A 53 5.73 -10.25 -11.17
CA GLY A 53 6.67 -11.11 -10.43
C GLY A 53 7.75 -10.36 -9.65
N LEU A 54 7.69 -9.03 -9.59
CA LEU A 54 8.60 -8.22 -8.77
C LEU A 54 7.93 -7.92 -7.43
N LEU A 55 8.40 -8.48 -6.32
CA LEU A 55 7.78 -8.25 -5.01
C LEU A 55 8.01 -6.84 -4.44
N GLN A 56 8.92 -6.07 -5.04
CA GLN A 56 9.31 -4.74 -4.59
C GLN A 56 9.66 -3.85 -5.80
N THR A 57 9.58 -2.53 -5.60
CA THR A 57 10.05 -1.49 -6.54
C THR A 57 11.13 -0.63 -5.87
N ASN A 58 11.87 0.16 -6.65
CA ASN A 58 12.89 1.06 -6.09
C ASN A 58 12.27 2.16 -5.20
N THR A 59 12.90 2.46 -4.07
CA THR A 59 12.51 3.60 -3.22
C THR A 59 13.10 4.90 -3.77
N VAL A 60 12.58 5.36 -4.90
CA VAL A 60 13.10 6.53 -5.60
C VAL A 60 11.98 7.36 -6.21
N LEU A 61 12.16 8.68 -6.19
CA LEU A 61 11.28 9.66 -6.82
C LEU A 61 12.11 10.47 -7.81
N GLN A 62 11.56 10.69 -9.01
CA GLN A 62 12.09 11.66 -9.97
C GLN A 62 11.23 12.91 -9.87
N TYR A 63 11.85 14.05 -9.59
CA TYR A 63 11.17 15.34 -9.58
C TYR A 63 11.31 16.06 -10.92
N ASP A 64 10.51 17.11 -11.13
CA ASP A 64 10.78 18.14 -12.12
C ASP A 64 12.03 18.97 -11.77
N ASP A 65 12.48 19.79 -12.72
CA ASP A 65 13.73 20.53 -12.59
C ASP A 65 13.64 21.63 -11.50
N GLU A 66 12.42 22.03 -11.14
CA GLU A 66 12.12 22.95 -10.05
C GLU A 66 11.95 22.26 -8.69
N TYR A 67 12.03 20.93 -8.63
CA TYR A 67 11.79 20.10 -7.44
C TYR A 67 10.43 20.31 -6.76
N LYS A 68 9.40 20.69 -7.53
CA LYS A 68 8.04 20.95 -7.04
C LYS A 68 7.11 19.77 -7.25
N ASN A 69 7.27 19.04 -8.35
CA ASN A 69 6.37 17.96 -8.71
C ASN A 69 7.13 16.64 -8.91
N VAL A 70 6.56 15.55 -8.39
CA VAL A 70 7.03 14.19 -8.68
C VAL A 70 6.58 13.81 -10.10
N LYS A 71 7.53 13.56 -10.99
CA LYS A 71 7.30 13.12 -12.37
C LYS A 71 7.10 11.60 -12.46
N SER A 72 7.86 10.85 -11.68
CA SER A 72 7.77 9.38 -11.62
C SER A 72 8.33 8.84 -10.30
N TRP A 73 8.08 7.57 -10.03
CA TRP A 73 8.56 6.86 -8.84
C TRP A 73 8.91 5.43 -9.19
N GLY A 74 9.69 4.75 -8.33
CA GLY A 74 10.07 3.37 -8.56
C GLY A 74 11.05 3.20 -9.71
N ALA A 75 11.02 2.04 -10.38
CA ALA A 75 11.91 1.76 -11.51
C ALA A 75 11.88 2.85 -12.61
N PRO A 76 10.73 3.43 -12.99
CA PRO A 76 10.65 4.56 -13.94
C PRO A 76 11.39 5.84 -13.51
N ALA A 77 11.68 6.02 -12.22
CA ALA A 77 12.39 7.18 -11.71
C ALA A 77 13.91 7.00 -11.70
N LEU A 78 14.41 5.82 -12.03
CA LEU A 78 15.85 5.60 -12.21
C LEU A 78 16.33 6.38 -13.44
N SER A 79 17.24 7.32 -13.21
CA SER A 79 17.86 8.06 -14.31
C SER A 79 18.68 7.11 -15.19
N LYS A 80 18.55 7.25 -16.51
CA LYS A 80 19.51 6.62 -17.44
C LYS A 80 20.88 7.21 -17.13
N LYS A 81 21.91 6.37 -17.06
CA LYS A 81 23.30 6.85 -16.91
C LYS A 81 23.54 7.95 -17.96
N PRO A 82 24.06 9.13 -17.58
CA PRO A 82 24.45 10.12 -18.56
C PRO A 82 25.45 9.46 -19.53
N ILE A 83 25.22 9.65 -20.83
CA ILE A 83 26.19 9.24 -21.85
C ILE A 83 27.43 10.11 -21.57
N ARG A 84 28.51 9.47 -21.14
CA ARG A 84 29.79 10.12 -20.86
C ARG A 84 30.57 10.32 -22.13
#